data_AF-A0A957N5W6-F1
#
_entry.id   AF-A0A957N5W6-F1
#
_cell.length_a   1.000
_cell.length_b   1.000
_cell.length_c   1.000
_cell.angle_alpha   90.00
_cell.angle_beta   90.00
_cell.angle_gamma   90.00
#
_symmetry.space_group_name_H-M   'P 1'
#
loop_
_entity.id
_entity.type
_entity.pdbx_description
1 polymer ?
#
loop_
_entity_poly.entity_id
_entity_poly.type
_entity_poly.pdbx_seq_one_letter_code
_entity_poly.pdbx_strand_id
1 'polypeptide(L)'
;MSKRFNRVSFVGLLVVLAMLLAACPASAPEEAAAPAPAEGEMLRIAFSVPSFGFPFFVHMDKQIKEEAAALGNVEIISLDGQDRTEKQVADLESV
;
A
#
# COMPACT_ATOMS: atom_id res chain seq x y z
N MET A 1 -9.19 18.37 -50.14
CA MET A 1 -8.13 18.49 -49.11
C MET A 1 -8.43 17.71 -47.81
N SER A 2 -9.61 17.09 -47.65
CA SER A 2 -10.06 16.50 -46.37
C SER A 2 -9.60 15.06 -46.07
N LYS A 3 -9.16 14.28 -47.07
CA LYS A 3 -8.80 12.85 -46.86
C LYS A 3 -7.42 12.64 -46.21
N ARG A 4 -6.48 13.59 -46.36
CA ARG A 4 -5.13 13.52 -45.75
C ARG A 4 -5.14 13.95 -44.28
N PHE A 5 -5.96 14.94 -43.93
CA PHE A 5 -6.13 15.41 -42.54
C PHE A 5 -6.79 14.34 -41.65
N ASN A 6 -7.79 13.63 -42.18
CA ASN A 6 -8.48 12.57 -41.45
C ASN A 6 -7.60 11.33 -41.20
N ARG A 7 -6.67 11.03 -42.11
CA ARG A 7 -5.70 9.92 -41.97
C ARG A 7 -4.63 10.21 -40.92
N VAL A 8 -4.12 11.44 -40.86
CA VAL A 8 -3.14 11.84 -39.84
C VAL A 8 -3.78 11.86 -38.44
N SER A 9 -5.03 12.31 -38.34
CA SER A 9 -5.79 12.28 -37.08
C SER A 9 -6.07 10.85 -36.60
N PHE A 10 -6.39 9.92 -37.52
CA PHE A 10 -6.66 8.52 -37.17
C PHE A 10 -5.39 7.76 -36.75
N VAL A 11 -4.27 8.01 -37.44
CA VAL A 11 -2.97 7.43 -37.08
C VAL A 11 -2.49 8.01 -35.74
N GLY A 12 -2.69 9.31 -35.49
CA GLY A 12 -2.39 9.92 -34.20
C GLY A 12 -3.19 9.30 -33.04
N LEU A 13 -4.50 9.10 -33.24
CA LEU A 13 -5.36 8.45 -32.25
C LEU A 13 -4.96 6.99 -31.99
N LEU A 14 -4.57 6.25 -33.04
CA LEU A 14 -4.09 4.87 -32.93
C LEU A 14 -2.75 4.77 -32.18
N VAL A 15 -1.84 5.73 -32.38
CA VAL A 15 -0.56 5.78 -31.66
C VAL A 15 -0.77 6.10 -30.18
N VAL A 16 -1.67 7.04 -29.86
CA VAL A 16 -2.03 7.36 -28.47
C VAL A 16 -2.70 6.18 -27.78
N LEU A 17 -3.60 5.47 -28.48
CA LEU A 17 -4.24 4.27 -27.96
C LEU A 17 -3.23 3.13 -27.73
N ALA A 18 -2.28 2.93 -28.65
CA ALA A 18 -1.22 1.94 -28.50
C ALA A 18 -0.28 2.24 -27.32
N MET A 19 0.00 3.52 -27.03
CA MET A 19 0.78 3.90 -25.85
C MET A 19 0.01 3.65 -24.54
N LEU A 20 -1.31 3.80 -24.52
CA LEU A 20 -2.14 3.47 -23.35
C LEU A 20 -2.18 1.97 -23.04
N LEU A 21 -2.11 1.12 -24.07
CA LEU A 21 -2.13 -0.34 -23.94
C LEU A 21 -0.76 -0.94 -23.53
N ALA A 22 0.35 -0.22 -23.73
CA ALA A 22 1.70 -0.67 -23.38
C ALA A 22 2.08 -0.39 -21.91
N ALA A 23 1.19 0.22 -21.12
CA ALA A 23 1.43 0.54 -19.71
C ALA A 23 1.21 -0.65 -18.75
N CYS A 24 1.09 -1.87 -19.28
CA CYS A 24 1.13 -3.09 -18.47
C CYS A 24 2.60 -3.35 -18.14
N PRO A 25 3.08 -3.14 -16.89
CA PRO A 25 4.45 -3.49 -16.57
C PRO A 25 4.60 -4.99 -16.79
N ALA A 26 5.57 -5.38 -17.62
CA ALA A 26 6.07 -6.73 -17.64
C ALA A 26 6.42 -7.09 -16.19
N SER A 27 5.86 -8.20 -15.73
CA SER A 27 6.01 -8.77 -14.40
C SER A 27 7.38 -8.47 -13.80
N ALA A 28 7.39 -7.73 -12.69
CA ALA A 28 8.55 -7.66 -11.83
C ALA A 28 8.99 -9.10 -11.45
N PRO A 29 10.27 -9.33 -11.14
CA PRO A 29 10.71 -10.61 -10.60
C PRO A 29 9.78 -10.97 -9.43
N GLU A 30 9.15 -12.14 -9.53
CA GLU A 30 8.33 -12.69 -8.46
C GLU A 30 9.26 -13.03 -7.30
N GLU A 31 9.49 -12.04 -6.43
CA GLU A 31 10.06 -12.25 -5.11
C GLU A 31 9.14 -13.26 -4.44
N ALA A 32 9.69 -14.43 -4.11
CA ALA A 32 8.93 -15.54 -3.55
C ALA A 32 8.16 -15.04 -2.33
N ALA A 33 6.85 -14.84 -2.49
CA ALA A 33 6.00 -14.37 -1.41
C ALA A 33 6.14 -15.36 -0.26
N ALA A 34 6.31 -14.82 0.95
CA ALA A 34 6.29 -15.65 2.15
C ALA A 34 5.01 -16.50 2.14
N PRO A 35 5.09 -17.78 2.59
CA PRO A 35 3.91 -18.62 2.66
C PRO A 35 2.83 -17.90 3.46
N ALA A 36 1.60 -17.90 2.94
CA ALA A 36 0.47 -17.30 3.65
C ALA A 36 0.37 -17.93 5.05
N PRO A 37 0.07 -17.13 6.08
CA PRO A 37 -0.09 -17.63 7.44
C PRO A 37 -1.14 -18.74 7.45
N ALA A 38 -0.93 -19.75 8.31
CA ALA A 38 -1.85 -20.86 8.42
C ALA A 38 -3.21 -20.35 8.93
N GLU A 39 -4.30 -21.00 8.50
CA GLU A 39 -5.64 -20.61 8.92
C GLU A 39 -5.78 -20.70 10.46
N GLY A 40 -6.12 -19.58 11.10
CA GLY A 40 -6.21 -19.46 12.56
C GLY A 40 -4.90 -19.09 13.28
N GLU A 41 -3.81 -18.85 12.56
CA GLU A 41 -2.58 -18.29 13.15
C GLU A 41 -2.83 -16.86 13.66
N MET A 42 -2.22 -16.52 14.81
CA MET A 42 -2.25 -15.17 15.36
C MET A 42 -1.29 -14.28 14.58
N LEU A 43 -1.84 -13.32 13.84
CA LEU A 43 -1.07 -12.33 13.10
C LEU A 43 -0.67 -11.19 14.03
N ARG A 44 0.60 -10.81 14.02
CA ARG A 44 1.10 -9.63 14.74
C ARG A 44 1.40 -8.55 13.72
N ILE A 45 0.67 -7.44 13.78
CA ILE A 45 0.78 -6.33 12.81
C ILE A 45 1.27 -5.08 13.53
N ALA A 46 2.43 -4.57 13.12
CA ALA A 46 2.93 -3.29 13.60
C ALA A 46 2.19 -2.12 12.92
N PHE A 47 1.60 -1.24 13.73
CA PHE A 47 1.00 0.01 13.28
C PHE A 47 1.90 1.18 13.70
N SER A 48 2.79 1.59 12.79
CA SER A 48 3.74 2.69 12.99
C SER A 48 3.22 4.00 12.42
N VAL A 49 3.17 5.03 13.26
CA VAL A 49 2.77 6.39 12.88
C VAL A 49 3.78 7.42 13.37
N PRO A 50 3.82 8.63 12.76
CA PRO A 50 4.76 9.66 13.18
C PRO A 50 4.63 10.05 14.67
N SER A 51 3.40 10.24 15.17
CA SER A 51 3.17 10.67 16.55
C SER A 51 1.73 10.43 16.99
N PHE A 52 1.51 9.81 18.15
CA PHE A 52 0.19 9.78 18.81
C PHE A 52 -0.17 11.10 19.50
N GLY A 53 0.68 12.12 19.44
CA GLY A 53 0.34 13.49 19.82
C GLY A 53 -0.76 14.11 18.95
N PHE A 54 -1.00 13.58 17.75
CA PHE A 54 -2.06 14.06 16.85
C PHE A 54 -3.33 13.17 16.94
N PRO A 55 -4.51 13.73 17.28
CA PRO A 55 -5.72 12.94 17.58
C PRO A 55 -6.21 12.03 16.46
N PHE A 56 -5.90 12.34 15.20
CA PHE A 56 -6.23 11.49 14.06
C PHE A 56 -5.61 10.09 14.20
N PHE A 57 -4.34 9.98 14.59
CA PHE A 57 -3.67 8.68 14.72
C PHE A 57 -4.15 7.88 15.93
N VAL A 58 -4.56 8.56 17.00
CA VAL A 58 -5.23 7.92 18.15
C VAL A 58 -6.57 7.31 17.72
N HIS A 59 -7.33 8.04 16.89
CA HIS A 59 -8.60 7.54 16.37
C HIS A 59 -8.39 6.34 15.43
N MET A 60 -7.40 6.41 14.54
CA MET A 60 -7.05 5.28 13.66
C MET A 60 -6.63 4.05 14.45
N ASP A 61 -5.72 4.21 15.43
CA ASP A 61 -5.24 3.10 16.27
C ASP A 61 -6.41 2.38 16.96
N LYS A 62 -7.35 3.16 17.50
CA LYS A 62 -8.58 2.62 18.10
C LYS A 62 -9.38 1.78 17.09
N GLN A 63 -9.66 2.32 15.91
CA GLN A 63 -10.46 1.62 14.90
C GLN A 63 -9.78 0.34 14.40
N ILE A 64 -8.46 0.37 14.19
CA ILE A 64 -7.71 -0.81 13.74
C ILE A 64 -7.70 -1.89 14.82
N LYS A 65 -7.58 -1.51 16.11
CA LYS A 65 -7.68 -2.46 17.23
C LYS A 65 -9.09 -3.06 17.38
N GLU A 66 -10.13 -2.25 17.17
CA GLU A 66 -11.52 -2.73 17.17
C GLU A 66 -11.75 -3.77 16.06
N GLU A 67 -11.23 -3.53 14.86
CA GLU A 67 -11.31 -4.49 13.75
C GLU A 67 -10.49 -5.76 14.03
N ALA A 68 -9.27 -5.61 14.53
CA ALA A 68 -8.43 -6.75 14.90
C ALA A 68 -9.10 -7.66 15.95
N ALA A 69 -9.77 -7.06 16.93
CA ALA A 69 -10.56 -7.78 17.92
C ALA A 69 -11.77 -8.50 17.29
N ALA A 70 -12.42 -7.90 16.30
CA ALA A 70 -13.53 -8.52 15.58
C ALA A 70 -13.08 -9.74 14.74
N LEU A 71 -11.86 -9.70 14.19
CA LEU A 71 -11.24 -10.82 13.47
C LEU A 71 -10.80 -11.95 14.42
N GLY A 72 -10.36 -11.62 15.64
CA GLY A 72 -10.06 -12.58 16.70
C GLY A 72 -8.71 -13.29 16.59
N ASN A 73 -7.97 -13.10 15.48
CA ASN A 73 -6.64 -13.67 15.26
C ASN A 73 -5.59 -12.62 14.84
N VAL A 74 -5.81 -11.35 15.20
CA VAL A 74 -4.89 -10.25 14.90
C VAL A 74 -4.54 -9.47 16.17
N GLU A 75 -3.25 -9.31 16.44
CA GLU A 75 -2.67 -8.43 17.45
C GLU A 75 -2.10 -7.18 16.77
N ILE A 76 -2.51 -5.99 17.22
CA ILE A 76 -1.98 -4.72 16.74
C ILE A 76 -0.92 -4.21 17.72
N ILE A 77 0.30 -4.01 17.22
CA ILE A 77 1.41 -3.44 17.95
C ILE A 77 1.53 -1.97 17.57
N SER A 78 1.06 -1.08 18.44
CA SER A 78 1.07 0.36 18.19
C SER A 78 2.46 0.95 18.45
N LEU A 79 3.05 1.60 17.44
CA LEU A 79 4.36 2.23 17.52
C LEU A 79 4.23 3.74 17.32
N ASP A 80 4.58 4.50 18.37
CA ASP A 80 4.53 5.97 18.40
C ASP A 80 5.91 6.56 18.06
N GLY A 81 6.08 7.09 16.86
CA GLY A 81 7.36 7.68 16.43
C GLY A 81 7.78 8.93 17.21
N GLN A 82 6.86 9.59 17.93
CA GLN A 82 7.10 10.85 18.64
C GLN A 82 7.79 11.93 17.79
N ASP A 83 7.44 12.00 16.51
CA ASP A 83 8.02 12.89 15.50
C ASP A 83 9.55 12.77 15.37
N ARG A 84 10.09 11.59 15.72
CA ARG A 84 11.52 11.26 15.64
C ARG A 84 11.76 10.07 14.72
N THR A 85 12.34 10.35 13.56
CA THR A 85 12.68 9.33 12.56
C THR A 85 13.51 8.19 13.14
N GLU A 86 14.51 8.49 13.98
CA GLU A 86 15.39 7.47 14.55
C GLU A 86 14.64 6.54 15.51
N LYS A 87 13.67 7.08 16.26
CA LYS A 87 12.80 6.28 17.13
C LYS A 87 11.90 5.39 16.27
N GLN A 88 11.27 5.97 15.25
CA GLN A 88 10.34 5.23 14.39
C GLN A 88 11.03 4.06 13.67
N VAL A 89 12.27 4.26 13.21
CA VAL A 89 13.08 3.18 12.63
C VAL A 89 13.45 2.14 13.69
N ALA A 90 13.97 2.57 14.85
CA ALA A 90 14.36 1.65 15.92
C ALA A 90 13.19 0.80 16.44
N ASP A 91 12.00 1.40 16.57
CA ASP A 91 10.79 0.69 16.97
C ASP A 91 10.43 -0.40 15.94
N LEU A 92 10.46 -0.10 14.63
CA LEU A 92 10.19 -1.08 13.57
C LEU A 92 11.20 -2.22 13.53
N GLU A 93 12.47 -1.94 13.79
CA GLU A 93 13.52 -2.97 13.84
C GLU A 93 13.44 -3.86 15.10
N SER A 94 12.67 -3.44 16.12
CA SER A 94 12.58 -4.12 17.41
C SER A 94 11.38 -5.07 17.58
N VAL A 95 10.45 -5.09 16.62
CA VAL A 95 9.20 -5.86 16.66
C VAL A 95 9.33 -7.18 15.90
#